data_AF-U6LFN8-F1
#
_entry.id   AF-U6LFN8-F1
#
_cell.length_a   1.000
_cell.length_b   1.000
_cell.length_c   1.000
_cell.angle_alpha   90.00
_cell.angle_beta   90.00
_cell.angle_gamma   90.00
#
_symmetry.space_group_name_H-M   'P 1'
#
loop_
_entity.id
_entity.type
_entity.pdbx_description
1 polymer ?
#
loop_
_entity_poly.entity_id
_entity_poly.type
_entity_poly.pdbx_seq_one_letter_code
_entity_poly.pdbx_strand_id
1 'polypeptide(L)'
;MVLFDRHIRAVLKATFKLSKSTASEVFHQPSSHGGLGCTSLQTIATATQIGHAIQMLNSKDSTILAVAEGQLLEVIKRAFVYTPDSEDSDREAILAYLNGRDLGRLRKRGKKVDIRSLWSELPGNISASKTRIETGSGGSYLVKTADGSALDQEHIIRSIKQHMAGWQHDVWKEKVDQGKSVAYQTAASNAFLRGPTRLKPEEVVFALRARSAQLPTRSHLKKIKASKVSRCRHCTADPETRAHVLNHCPHSLDSKIKERHNKALERITTAIKRSWSEPG
;
A
#
# COMPACT_ATOMS: atom_id res chain seq x y z
N MET A 1 -13.88 2.07 -11.19
CA MET A 1 -12.90 2.52 -10.17
C MET A 1 -11.45 2.23 -10.56
N VAL A 2 -11.09 0.98 -10.92
CA VAL A 2 -9.71 0.60 -11.32
C VAL A 2 -9.14 1.43 -12.49
N LEU A 3 -9.97 1.75 -13.49
CA LEU A 3 -9.57 2.58 -14.63
C LEU A 3 -9.22 4.02 -14.21
N PHE A 4 -9.99 4.58 -13.28
CA PHE A 4 -9.76 5.93 -12.78
C PHE A 4 -8.46 6.00 -11.96
N ASP A 5 -8.25 5.07 -11.02
CA ASP A 5 -7.00 4.98 -10.25
C ASP A 5 -5.77 4.82 -11.17
N ARG A 6 -5.92 4.08 -12.27
CA ARG A 6 -4.88 3.95 -13.30
C ARG A 6 -4.59 5.28 -14.00
N HIS A 7 -5.64 6.04 -14.34
CA HIS A 7 -5.50 7.35 -14.95
C HIS A 7 -4.81 8.34 -14.02
N ILE A 8 -5.25 8.42 -12.75
CA ILE A 8 -4.62 9.26 -11.72
C ILE A 8 -3.13 8.92 -11.57
N ARG A 9 -2.79 7.63 -11.48
CA ARG A 9 -1.37 7.22 -11.43
C ARG A 9 -0.59 7.62 -12.68
N ALA A 10 -1.20 7.57 -13.87
CA ALA A 10 -0.54 7.98 -15.10
C ALA A 10 -0.23 9.48 -15.11
N VAL A 11 -1.19 10.31 -14.68
CA VAL A 11 -1.01 11.76 -14.53
C VAL A 11 0.08 12.06 -13.50
N LEU A 12 0.02 11.45 -12.31
CA LEU A 12 1.04 11.64 -11.26
C LEU A 12 2.44 11.23 -11.75
N LYS A 13 2.55 10.11 -12.48
CA LYS A 13 3.82 9.69 -13.09
C LYS A 13 4.35 10.74 -14.06
N ALA A 14 3.50 11.31 -14.91
CA ALA A 14 3.90 12.36 -15.83
C ALA A 14 4.36 13.63 -15.08
N THR A 15 3.58 14.12 -14.13
CA THR A 15 3.87 15.33 -13.33
C THR A 15 5.20 15.22 -12.61
N PHE A 16 5.47 14.09 -11.95
CA PHE A 16 6.72 13.87 -11.21
C PHE A 16 7.83 13.26 -12.06
N LYS A 17 7.64 13.16 -13.39
CA LYS A 17 8.60 12.56 -14.33
C LYS A 17 9.02 11.14 -13.90
N LEU A 18 8.13 10.35 -13.31
CA LEU A 18 8.41 9.00 -12.84
C LEU A 18 8.21 7.98 -13.97
N SER A 19 8.88 6.83 -13.87
CA SER A 19 8.81 5.79 -14.89
C SER A 19 7.45 5.07 -14.87
N LYS A 20 7.09 4.40 -15.98
CA LYS A 20 5.91 3.52 -16.01
C LYS A 20 6.00 2.39 -14.99
N SER A 21 7.20 1.91 -14.68
CA SER A 21 7.46 0.83 -13.71
C SER A 21 7.45 1.28 -12.24
N THR A 22 7.15 2.55 -11.94
CA THR A 22 6.98 3.02 -10.56
C THR A 22 5.90 2.22 -9.84
N ALA A 23 6.24 1.74 -8.64
CA ALA A 23 5.34 1.09 -7.70
C ALA A 23 4.11 1.97 -7.44
N SER A 24 2.91 1.37 -7.43
CA SER A 24 1.66 2.09 -7.19
C SER A 24 1.57 2.64 -5.76
N GLU A 25 2.23 1.97 -4.83
CA GLU A 25 2.26 2.26 -3.41
C GLU A 25 2.91 3.62 -3.13
N VAL A 26 3.85 4.07 -3.98
CA VAL A 26 4.42 5.43 -3.95
C VAL A 26 3.34 6.51 -3.99
N PHE A 27 2.23 6.28 -4.69
CA PHE A 27 1.16 7.26 -4.83
C PHE A 27 0.12 7.13 -3.71
N HIS A 28 -0.27 5.90 -3.40
CA HIS A 28 -1.42 5.63 -2.55
C HIS A 28 -1.09 5.56 -1.05
N GLN A 29 0.18 5.36 -0.69
CA GLN A 29 0.60 5.35 0.72
C GLN A 29 0.51 6.74 1.34
N PRO A 30 0.19 6.84 2.64
CA PRO A 30 0.21 8.10 3.36
C PRO A 30 1.58 8.78 3.25
N SER A 31 1.58 10.12 3.30
CA SER A 31 2.80 10.92 3.30
C SER A 31 3.67 10.66 4.52
N SER A 32 3.09 10.30 5.67
CA SER A 32 3.84 9.83 6.84
C SER A 32 4.67 8.57 6.58
N HIS A 33 4.25 7.73 5.63
CA HIS A 33 4.91 6.50 5.18
C HIS A 33 5.61 6.67 3.83
N GLY A 34 5.81 7.91 3.38
CA GLY A 34 6.63 8.22 2.23
C GLY A 34 5.95 8.15 0.88
N GLY A 35 4.63 7.91 0.84
CA GLY A 35 3.83 8.05 -0.37
C GLY A 35 3.31 9.48 -0.58
N LEU A 36 2.55 9.70 -1.65
CA LEU A 36 1.94 11.00 -1.95
C LEU A 36 0.59 11.24 -1.24
N GLY A 37 0.03 10.23 -0.56
CA GLY A 37 -1.27 10.34 0.11
C GLY A 37 -2.47 10.39 -0.84
N CYS A 38 -2.31 10.01 -2.12
CA CYS A 38 -3.41 9.93 -3.07
C CYS A 38 -4.19 8.64 -2.85
N THR A 39 -5.09 8.61 -1.87
CA THR A 39 -5.86 7.39 -1.53
C THR A 39 -6.53 6.77 -2.76
N SER A 40 -6.35 5.46 -2.95
CA SER A 40 -7.00 4.72 -4.03
C SER A 40 -8.53 4.75 -3.86
N LEU A 41 -9.26 5.08 -4.93
CA LEU A 41 -10.71 5.01 -4.91
C LEU A 41 -11.19 3.58 -4.67
N GLN A 42 -10.47 2.59 -5.21
CA GLN A 42 -10.78 1.18 -4.96
C GLN A 42 -10.73 0.86 -3.46
N THR A 43 -9.68 1.28 -2.75
CA THR A 43 -9.60 1.13 -1.29
C THR A 43 -10.79 1.78 -0.57
N ILE A 44 -11.19 2.99 -1.01
CA ILE A 44 -12.32 3.70 -0.41
C ILE A 44 -13.63 2.94 -0.62
N ALA A 45 -13.93 2.51 -1.85
CA ALA A 45 -15.16 1.78 -2.14
C ALA A 45 -15.20 0.42 -1.44
N THR A 46 -14.13 -0.37 -1.53
CA THR A 46 -14.07 -1.68 -0.88
C THR A 46 -14.34 -1.55 0.63
N ALA A 47 -13.65 -0.63 1.32
CA ALA A 47 -13.87 -0.43 2.75
C ALA A 47 -15.29 0.09 3.08
N THR A 48 -15.84 0.97 2.25
CA THR A 48 -17.18 1.54 2.44
C THR A 48 -18.27 0.50 2.21
N GLN A 49 -18.15 -0.31 1.15
CA GLN A 49 -19.09 -1.39 0.83
C GLN A 49 -19.08 -2.47 1.93
N ILE A 50 -17.90 -2.87 2.42
CA ILE A 50 -17.80 -3.81 3.54
C ILE A 50 -18.41 -3.20 4.80
N GLY A 51 -18.03 -1.97 5.17
CA GLY A 51 -18.55 -1.33 6.37
C GLY A 51 -20.06 -1.17 6.34
N HIS A 52 -20.63 -0.74 5.21
CA HIS A 52 -22.06 -0.58 5.05
C HIS A 52 -22.82 -1.92 5.15
N ALA A 53 -22.32 -2.96 4.49
CA ALA A 53 -22.92 -4.30 4.57
C ALA A 53 -22.94 -4.82 6.02
N ILE A 54 -21.85 -4.62 6.77
CA ILE A 54 -21.74 -5.05 8.17
C ILE A 54 -22.67 -4.24 9.07
N GLN A 55 -22.86 -2.96 8.81
CA GLN A 55 -23.84 -2.14 9.54
C GLN A 55 -25.27 -2.66 9.34
N MET A 56 -25.63 -3.06 8.11
CA MET A 56 -26.95 -3.66 7.86
C MET A 56 -27.12 -5.02 8.56
N LEU A 57 -26.09 -5.88 8.48
CA LEU A 57 -26.07 -7.21 9.11
C LEU A 57 -25.98 -7.17 10.65
N ASN A 58 -25.65 -6.02 11.23
CA ASN A 58 -25.63 -5.80 12.68
C ASN A 58 -26.66 -4.75 13.12
N SER A 59 -27.65 -4.44 12.28
CA SER A 59 -28.67 -3.45 12.61
C SER A 59 -29.46 -3.88 13.84
N LYS A 60 -29.77 -2.94 14.73
CA LYS A 60 -30.70 -3.17 15.86
C LYS A 60 -32.15 -3.31 15.38
N ASP A 61 -32.45 -2.79 14.20
CA ASP A 61 -33.74 -2.95 13.55
C ASP A 61 -33.81 -4.34 12.90
N SER A 62 -34.67 -5.20 13.44
CA SER A 62 -34.88 -6.57 12.96
C SER A 62 -35.36 -6.63 11.52
N THR A 63 -36.05 -5.60 11.02
CA THR A 63 -36.50 -5.52 9.64
C THR A 63 -35.32 -5.32 8.70
N ILE A 64 -34.40 -4.41 9.04
CA ILE A 64 -33.19 -4.17 8.24
C ILE A 64 -32.31 -5.41 8.23
N LEU A 65 -32.14 -6.06 9.38
CA LEU A 65 -31.38 -7.31 9.50
C LEU A 65 -31.98 -8.41 8.62
N ALA A 66 -33.28 -8.67 8.74
CA ALA A 66 -33.98 -9.69 7.98
C ALA A 66 -33.91 -9.44 6.46
N VAL A 67 -34.02 -8.17 6.03
CA VAL A 67 -33.86 -7.79 4.62
C VAL A 67 -32.43 -8.05 4.14
N ALA A 68 -31.42 -7.68 4.93
CA ALA A 68 -30.02 -7.87 4.58
C ALA A 68 -29.69 -9.36 4.41
N GLU A 69 -30.04 -10.19 5.40
CA GLU A 69 -29.82 -11.64 5.35
C GLU A 69 -30.63 -12.30 4.23
N GLY A 70 -31.90 -11.89 4.04
CA GLY A 70 -32.75 -12.37 2.96
C GLY A 70 -32.20 -12.10 1.56
N GLN A 71 -31.68 -10.89 1.33
CA GLN A 71 -31.02 -10.54 0.05
C GLN A 71 -29.74 -11.36 -0.18
N LEU A 72 -28.97 -11.61 0.87
CA LEU A 72 -27.75 -12.42 0.80
C LEU A 72 -28.08 -13.88 0.45
N LEU A 73 -29.08 -14.45 1.11
CA LEU A 73 -29.59 -15.79 0.82
C LEU A 73 -30.16 -15.88 -0.59
N GLU A 74 -30.80 -14.84 -1.11
CA GLU A 74 -31.27 -14.81 -2.49
C GLU A 74 -30.11 -14.89 -3.49
N VAL A 75 -29.03 -14.12 -3.25
CA VAL A 75 -27.81 -14.21 -4.07
C VAL A 75 -27.21 -15.61 -4.01
N ILE A 76 -27.16 -16.22 -2.82
CA ILE A 76 -26.66 -17.59 -2.62
C ILE A 76 -27.53 -18.59 -3.39
N LYS A 77 -28.86 -18.55 -3.23
CA LYS A 77 -29.82 -19.45 -3.89
C LYS A 77 -29.76 -19.36 -5.42
N ARG A 78 -29.49 -18.18 -5.96
CA ARG A 78 -29.32 -17.95 -7.41
C ARG A 78 -27.96 -18.46 -7.92
N ALA A 79 -26.89 -18.33 -7.13
CA ALA A 79 -25.53 -18.71 -7.53
C ALA A 79 -25.19 -20.19 -7.28
N PHE A 80 -25.85 -20.82 -6.29
CA PHE A 80 -25.52 -22.15 -5.80
C PHE A 80 -26.77 -23.03 -5.65
N VAL A 81 -26.57 -24.34 -5.58
CA VAL A 81 -27.60 -25.26 -5.08
C VAL A 81 -27.60 -25.14 -3.56
N TYR A 82 -28.71 -24.69 -2.99
CA TYR A 82 -28.87 -24.43 -1.56
C TYR A 82 -30.17 -25.07 -1.06
N THR A 83 -30.07 -25.98 -0.10
CA THR A 83 -31.19 -26.60 0.60
C THR A 83 -31.02 -26.32 2.10
N PRO A 84 -31.84 -25.44 2.70
CA PRO A 84 -31.75 -25.16 4.13
C PRO A 84 -32.29 -26.33 4.94
N ASP A 85 -31.53 -26.80 5.92
CA ASP A 85 -31.96 -27.82 6.87
C ASP A 85 -32.39 -27.19 8.23
N SER A 86 -31.98 -25.95 8.53
CA SER A 86 -32.29 -25.16 9.75
C SER A 86 -31.92 -23.68 9.60
N GLU A 87 -32.28 -22.80 10.56
CA GLU A 87 -31.85 -21.38 10.57
C GLU A 87 -30.33 -21.21 10.79
N ASP A 88 -29.71 -22.06 11.62
CA ASP A 88 -28.25 -22.10 11.76
C ASP A 88 -27.56 -22.39 10.42
N SER A 89 -28.23 -23.15 9.54
CA SER A 89 -27.78 -23.45 8.18
C SER A 89 -27.72 -22.19 7.29
N ASP A 90 -28.67 -21.27 7.42
CA ASP A 90 -28.71 -20.02 6.65
C ASP A 90 -27.52 -19.12 7.02
N ARG A 91 -27.24 -18.97 8.31
CA ARG A 91 -26.12 -18.14 8.78
C ARG A 91 -24.76 -18.72 8.39
N GLU A 92 -24.58 -20.03 8.52
CA GLU A 92 -23.37 -20.71 8.04
C GLU A 92 -23.18 -20.52 6.53
N ALA A 93 -24.26 -20.59 5.76
CA ALA A 93 -24.25 -20.32 4.32
C ALA A 93 -23.82 -18.89 3.99
N ILE A 94 -24.37 -17.91 4.69
CA ILE A 94 -23.99 -16.49 4.58
C ILE A 94 -22.50 -16.31 4.84
N LEU A 95 -21.99 -16.80 5.99
CA LEU A 95 -20.60 -16.63 6.37
C LEU A 95 -19.64 -17.29 5.38
N ALA A 96 -19.96 -18.48 4.91
CA ALA A 96 -19.09 -19.16 3.98
C ALA A 96 -19.09 -18.50 2.59
N TYR A 97 -20.26 -18.04 2.12
CA TYR A 97 -20.37 -17.26 0.89
C TYR A 97 -19.54 -15.98 0.96
N LEU A 98 -19.70 -15.19 2.03
CA LEU A 98 -18.98 -13.93 2.23
C LEU A 98 -17.47 -14.11 2.30
N ASN A 99 -17.02 -15.19 2.93
CA ASN A 99 -15.60 -15.53 3.02
C ASN A 99 -15.06 -16.25 1.77
N GLY A 100 -15.88 -16.47 0.75
CA GLY A 100 -15.49 -17.19 -0.46
C GLY A 100 -15.03 -18.63 -0.20
N ARG A 101 -15.46 -19.24 0.91
CA ARG A 101 -15.19 -20.65 1.20
C ARG A 101 -16.12 -21.51 0.36
N ASP A 102 -15.55 -22.54 -0.25
CA ASP A 102 -16.35 -23.58 -0.89
C ASP A 102 -17.03 -24.36 0.23
N LEU A 103 -18.30 -24.07 0.48
CA LEU A 103 -19.10 -25.02 1.24
C LEU A 103 -19.16 -26.25 0.37
N GLY A 104 -18.69 -27.40 0.86
CA GLY A 104 -18.91 -28.69 0.19
C GLY A 104 -20.40 -28.96 -0.13
N ARG A 105 -21.32 -28.15 0.41
CA ARG A 105 -22.77 -28.11 0.13
C ARG A 105 -23.21 -27.13 -0.98
N LEU A 106 -22.43 -26.10 -1.31
CA LEU A 106 -22.77 -25.10 -2.33
C LEU A 106 -22.14 -25.46 -3.69
N ARG A 107 -22.77 -26.38 -4.41
CA ARG A 107 -22.37 -26.64 -5.80
C ARG A 107 -22.74 -25.42 -6.67
N LYS A 108 -21.76 -24.79 -7.31
CA LYS A 108 -22.00 -23.69 -8.26
C LYS A 108 -23.00 -24.13 -9.32
N ARG A 109 -24.04 -23.34 -9.54
CA ARG A 109 -24.92 -23.56 -10.71
C ARG A 109 -24.11 -23.28 -11.97
N GLY A 110 -24.24 -24.14 -12.98
CA GLY A 110 -23.43 -24.07 -14.20
C GLY A 110 -23.64 -22.80 -15.04
N LYS A 111 -24.72 -22.05 -14.82
CA LYS A 111 -25.03 -20.82 -15.54
C LYS A 111 -24.64 -19.61 -14.68
N LYS A 112 -23.67 -18.82 -15.13
CA LYS A 112 -23.36 -17.52 -14.52
C LYS A 112 -24.55 -16.58 -14.71
N VAL A 113 -25.24 -16.24 -13.63
CA VAL A 113 -26.20 -15.14 -13.61
C VAL A 113 -25.43 -13.90 -13.15
N ASP A 114 -25.37 -12.85 -13.98
CA ASP A 114 -24.81 -11.56 -13.56
C ASP A 114 -25.78 -10.89 -12.59
N ILE A 115 -25.58 -11.12 -11.30
CA ILE A 115 -26.28 -10.40 -10.24
C ILE A 115 -25.34 -9.28 -9.84
N ARG A 116 -25.65 -8.04 -10.24
CA ARG A 116 -24.91 -6.87 -9.75
C ARG A 116 -25.64 -6.29 -8.55
N SER A 117 -25.09 -6.51 -7.37
CA SER A 117 -25.60 -5.94 -6.12
C SER A 117 -24.44 -5.76 -5.14
N LEU A 118 -24.69 -5.01 -4.06
CA LEU A 118 -23.75 -4.89 -2.95
C LEU A 118 -23.26 -6.27 -2.47
N TRP A 119 -24.20 -7.21 -2.31
CA TRP A 119 -23.96 -8.54 -1.76
C TRP A 119 -23.16 -9.44 -2.69
N SER A 120 -23.34 -9.33 -4.01
CA SER A 120 -22.59 -10.14 -4.97
C SER A 120 -21.14 -9.70 -5.15
N GLU A 121 -20.86 -8.41 -4.94
CA GLU A 121 -19.50 -7.84 -4.96
C GLU A 121 -18.74 -8.06 -3.64
N LEU A 122 -19.47 -8.26 -2.54
CA LEU A 122 -18.93 -8.28 -1.19
C LEU A 122 -17.85 -9.35 -0.95
N PRO A 123 -17.98 -10.62 -1.42
CA PRO A 123 -16.90 -11.60 -1.27
C PRO A 123 -15.60 -11.18 -1.97
N GLY A 124 -15.72 -10.55 -3.14
CA GLY A 124 -14.58 -10.01 -3.89
C GLY A 124 -13.90 -8.87 -3.12
N ASN A 125 -14.70 -8.00 -2.52
CA ASN A 125 -14.21 -6.92 -1.66
C ASN A 125 -13.50 -7.43 -0.41
N ILE A 126 -14.10 -8.37 0.32
CA ILE A 126 -13.52 -9.00 1.53
C ILE A 126 -12.17 -9.65 1.21
N SER A 127 -12.09 -10.36 0.09
CA SER A 127 -10.84 -10.97 -0.39
C SER A 127 -9.80 -9.91 -0.77
N ALA A 128 -10.20 -8.86 -1.48
CA ALA A 128 -9.32 -7.77 -1.92
C ALA A 128 -8.77 -6.94 -0.74
N SER A 129 -9.54 -6.77 0.34
CA SER A 129 -9.09 -6.10 1.56
C SER A 129 -8.30 -6.99 2.52
N LYS A 130 -8.10 -8.28 2.19
CA LYS A 130 -7.46 -9.26 3.09
C LYS A 130 -8.13 -9.29 4.46
N THR A 131 -9.46 -9.32 4.46
CA THR A 131 -10.31 -9.44 5.64
C THR A 131 -11.14 -10.71 5.59
N ARG A 132 -11.81 -11.04 6.68
CA ARG A 132 -12.79 -12.12 6.79
C ARG A 132 -13.90 -11.74 7.76
N ILE A 133 -15.04 -12.40 7.66
CA ILE A 133 -16.18 -12.21 8.56
C ILE A 133 -16.32 -13.44 9.46
N GLU A 134 -16.53 -13.21 10.75
CA GLU A 134 -16.77 -14.23 11.76
C GLU A 134 -18.03 -13.91 12.57
N THR A 135 -18.59 -14.93 13.22
CA THR A 135 -19.67 -14.74 14.20
C THR A 135 -19.09 -14.24 15.52
N GLY A 136 -19.59 -13.11 16.00
CA GLY A 136 -19.33 -12.57 17.33
C GLY A 136 -20.29 -13.11 18.38
N SER A 137 -20.11 -12.64 19.62
CA SER A 137 -21.07 -12.90 20.69
C SER A 137 -22.46 -12.37 20.31
N GLY A 138 -23.50 -13.14 20.66
CA GLY A 138 -24.89 -12.77 20.38
C GLY A 138 -25.29 -12.78 18.90
N GLY A 139 -24.56 -13.48 18.03
CA GLY A 139 -24.93 -13.56 16.61
C GLY A 139 -24.63 -12.28 15.82
N SER A 140 -23.64 -11.50 16.22
CA SER A 140 -23.13 -10.37 15.42
C SER A 140 -22.17 -10.86 14.32
N TYR A 141 -22.02 -10.07 13.25
CA TYR A 141 -21.03 -10.26 12.20
C TYR A 141 -19.82 -9.37 12.46
N LEU A 142 -18.67 -9.96 12.74
CA LEU A 142 -17.43 -9.25 13.04
C LEU A 142 -16.46 -9.32 11.87
N VAL A 143 -15.91 -8.18 11.46
CA VAL A 143 -14.84 -8.16 10.44
C VAL A 143 -13.49 -8.29 11.13
N LYS A 144 -12.69 -9.25 10.70
CA LYS A 144 -11.30 -9.42 11.13
C LYS A 144 -10.38 -9.36 9.92
N THR A 145 -9.08 -9.21 10.18
CA THR A 145 -8.08 -9.42 9.14
C THR A 145 -8.04 -10.91 8.74
N ALA A 146 -7.48 -11.24 7.58
CA ALA A 146 -7.42 -12.62 7.11
C ALA A 146 -6.64 -13.56 8.07
N ASP A 147 -5.62 -13.03 8.74
CA ASP A 147 -4.83 -13.67 9.81
C ASP A 147 -5.57 -13.79 11.15
N GLY A 148 -6.74 -13.16 11.29
CA GLY A 148 -7.59 -13.22 12.48
C GLY A 148 -7.38 -12.11 13.50
N SER A 149 -6.51 -11.13 13.21
CA SER A 149 -6.35 -9.93 14.03
C SER A 149 -7.65 -9.12 14.08
N ALA A 150 -7.95 -8.58 15.27
CA ALA A 150 -9.15 -7.80 15.49
C ALA A 150 -9.07 -6.43 14.78
N LEU A 151 -10.20 -5.99 14.24
CA LEU A 151 -10.40 -4.62 13.77
C LEU A 151 -11.33 -3.87 14.74
N ASP A 152 -11.16 -2.56 14.84
CA ASP A 152 -12.10 -1.69 15.55
C ASP A 152 -13.42 -1.67 14.75
N GLN A 153 -14.45 -2.31 15.33
CA GLN A 153 -15.76 -2.51 14.73
C GLN A 153 -16.60 -1.22 14.75
N GLU A 154 -16.38 -0.34 15.73
CA GLU A 154 -17.08 0.94 15.82
C GLU A 154 -16.68 1.85 14.65
N HIS A 155 -15.38 1.87 14.33
CA HIS A 155 -14.84 2.63 13.20
C HIS A 155 -14.44 1.73 12.03
N ILE A 156 -15.25 0.73 11.69
CA ILE A 156 -14.85 -0.35 10.78
C ILE A 156 -14.31 0.12 9.41
N ILE A 157 -14.93 1.14 8.81
CA ILE A 157 -14.47 1.68 7.51
C ILE A 157 -13.05 2.26 7.64
N ARG A 158 -12.76 2.97 8.73
CA ARG A 158 -11.43 3.52 9.01
C ARG A 158 -10.43 2.39 9.26
N SER A 159 -10.82 1.40 10.07
CA SER A 159 -10.00 0.23 10.41
C SER A 159 -9.60 -0.56 9.17
N ILE A 160 -10.54 -0.84 8.27
CA ILE A 160 -10.26 -1.55 7.00
C ILE A 160 -9.30 -0.73 6.13
N LYS A 161 -9.52 0.58 5.99
CA LYS A 161 -8.62 1.47 5.21
C LYS A 161 -7.19 1.44 5.76
N GLN A 162 -7.04 1.51 7.09
CA GLN A 162 -5.73 1.46 7.75
C GLN A 162 -5.06 0.11 7.57
N HIS A 163 -5.80 -0.99 7.73
CA HIS A 163 -5.31 -2.34 7.47
C HIS A 163 -4.81 -2.51 6.04
N MET A 164 -5.62 -2.11 5.05
CA MET A 164 -5.23 -2.16 3.63
C MET A 164 -3.99 -1.32 3.35
N ALA A 165 -3.89 -0.12 3.95
CA ALA A 165 -2.72 0.73 3.81
C ALA A 165 -1.46 0.09 4.42
N GLY A 166 -1.57 -0.50 5.62
CA GLY A 166 -0.48 -1.22 6.28
C GLY A 166 0.04 -2.39 5.46
N TRP A 167 -0.87 -3.26 5.00
CA TRP A 167 -0.50 -4.38 4.14
C TRP A 167 0.17 -3.93 2.83
N GLN A 168 -0.39 -2.91 2.15
CA GLN A 168 0.23 -2.36 0.94
C GLN A 168 1.62 -1.76 1.21
N HIS A 169 1.83 -1.19 2.39
CA HIS A 169 3.14 -0.65 2.80
C HIS A 169 4.16 -1.77 2.95
N ASP A 170 3.78 -2.90 3.55
CA ASP A 170 4.66 -4.06 3.69
C ASP A 170 5.01 -4.68 2.33
N VAL A 171 4.02 -4.82 1.44
CA VAL A 171 4.26 -5.22 0.03
C VAL A 171 5.23 -4.26 -0.68
N TRP A 172 5.16 -2.96 -0.37
CA TRP A 172 6.09 -1.99 -0.93
C TRP A 172 7.52 -2.18 -0.41
N LYS A 173 7.70 -2.40 0.90
CA LYS A 173 9.01 -2.67 1.52
C LYS A 173 9.71 -3.86 0.88
N GLU A 174 8.96 -4.92 0.55
CA GLU A 174 9.50 -6.16 -0.02
C GLU A 174 9.96 -6.01 -1.48
N LYS A 175 9.63 -4.91 -2.17
CA LYS A 175 10.10 -4.70 -3.55
C LYS A 175 11.63 -4.53 -3.58
N VAL A 176 12.33 -5.48 -4.20
CA VAL A 176 13.81 -5.58 -4.32
C VAL A 176 14.54 -4.27 -4.63
N ASP A 177 13.94 -3.38 -5.44
CA ASP A 177 14.57 -2.12 -5.86
C ASP A 177 13.91 -0.90 -5.21
N GLN A 178 12.60 -0.74 -5.43
CA GLN A 178 11.85 0.43 -4.99
C GLN A 178 11.41 0.37 -3.52
N GLY A 179 11.54 -0.77 -2.86
CA GLY A 179 11.22 -1.00 -1.44
C GLY A 179 12.39 -0.76 -0.49
N LYS A 180 13.63 -0.81 -1.00
CA LYS A 180 14.86 -0.66 -0.19
C LYS A 180 14.89 0.60 0.67
N SER A 181 14.37 1.72 0.16
CA SER A 181 14.37 2.95 0.96
C SER A 181 13.24 2.95 1.99
N VAL A 182 12.11 2.30 1.71
CA VAL A 182 10.87 2.32 2.50
C VAL A 182 11.10 1.87 3.93
N ALA A 183 11.91 0.82 4.12
CA ALA A 183 12.27 0.30 5.45
C ALA A 183 12.94 1.33 6.38
N TYR A 184 13.56 2.38 5.82
CA TYR A 184 14.30 3.40 6.57
C TYR A 184 13.61 4.76 6.58
N GLN A 185 12.40 4.88 6.01
CA GLN A 185 11.69 6.15 5.95
C GLN A 185 11.04 6.45 7.31
N THR A 186 11.20 7.68 7.76
CA THR A 186 10.59 8.19 8.99
C THR A 186 9.70 9.38 8.67
N ALA A 187 8.82 9.75 9.62
CA ALA A 187 8.02 10.96 9.50
C ALA A 187 8.89 12.20 9.22
N ALA A 188 10.08 12.29 9.83
CA ALA A 188 11.04 13.37 9.59
C ALA A 188 11.60 13.35 8.17
N SER A 189 12.04 12.19 7.65
CA SER A 189 12.50 12.09 6.25
C SER A 189 11.40 12.36 5.23
N ASN A 190 10.14 12.29 5.67
CA ASN A 190 8.95 12.50 4.85
C ASN A 190 8.35 13.89 5.00
N ALA A 191 8.96 14.78 5.77
CA ALA A 191 8.44 16.13 6.02
C ALA A 191 8.21 16.92 4.72
N PHE A 192 9.07 16.74 3.71
CA PHE A 192 8.92 17.41 2.41
C PHE A 192 7.67 17.00 1.62
N LEU A 193 6.97 15.93 2.01
CA LEU A 193 5.72 15.45 1.40
C LEU A 193 4.47 16.00 2.09
N ARG A 194 4.60 16.62 3.27
CA ARG A 194 3.46 16.91 4.18
C ARG A 194 3.08 18.38 4.30
N GLY A 195 3.84 19.31 3.72
CA GLY A 195 3.60 20.73 3.92
C GLY A 195 4.50 21.63 3.07
N PRO A 196 4.51 22.95 3.34
CA PRO A 196 5.37 23.89 2.62
C PRO A 196 6.82 23.43 2.76
N THR A 197 7.39 23.04 1.64
CA THR A 197 8.76 22.59 1.55
C THR A 197 9.63 23.75 1.08
N ARG A 198 10.85 23.85 1.60
CA ARG A 198 11.85 24.76 1.06
C ARG A 198 12.45 24.25 -0.25
N LEU A 199 12.08 23.03 -0.65
CA LEU A 199 12.53 22.43 -1.89
C LEU A 199 11.81 23.04 -3.08
N LYS A 200 12.57 23.33 -4.12
CA LYS A 200 12.03 23.67 -5.44
C LYS A 200 11.31 22.45 -6.05
N PRO A 201 10.38 22.65 -7.00
CA PRO A 201 9.67 21.55 -7.65
C PRO A 201 10.60 20.46 -8.22
N GLU A 202 11.71 20.84 -8.83
CA GLU A 202 12.72 19.92 -9.37
C GLU A 202 13.42 19.09 -8.29
N GLU A 203 13.61 19.64 -7.09
CA GLU A 203 14.22 18.94 -5.94
C GLU A 203 13.24 17.94 -5.34
N VAL A 204 11.94 18.26 -5.33
CA VAL A 204 10.88 17.30 -4.96
C VAL A 204 10.84 16.14 -5.94
N VAL A 205 10.88 16.41 -7.25
CA VAL A 205 10.95 15.39 -8.29
C VAL A 205 12.21 14.52 -8.14
N PHE A 206 13.35 15.15 -7.88
CA PHE A 206 14.60 14.44 -7.62
C PHE A 206 14.46 13.53 -6.40
N ALA A 207 13.93 14.02 -5.28
CA ALA A 207 13.75 13.25 -4.05
C ALA A 207 12.82 12.04 -4.26
N LEU A 208 11.70 12.21 -4.97
CA LEU A 208 10.78 11.13 -5.30
C LEU A 208 11.45 10.07 -6.19
N ARG A 209 12.19 10.48 -7.23
CA ARG A 209 12.98 9.57 -8.08
C ARG A 209 14.08 8.87 -7.30
N ALA A 210 14.77 9.57 -6.41
CA ALA A 210 15.79 9.00 -5.55
C ALA A 210 15.23 7.90 -4.67
N ARG A 211 14.09 8.13 -4.00
CA ARG A 211 13.45 7.16 -3.10
C ARG A 211 12.88 5.95 -3.83
N SER A 212 12.30 6.17 -5.00
CA SER A 212 11.75 5.12 -5.87
C SER A 212 12.80 4.37 -6.70
N ALA A 213 14.09 4.62 -6.49
CA ALA A 213 15.21 4.01 -7.23
C ALA A 213 15.16 4.27 -8.76
N GLN A 214 14.80 5.50 -9.14
CA GLN A 214 14.62 5.96 -10.52
C GLN A 214 15.53 7.11 -10.93
N LEU A 215 16.64 7.30 -10.21
CA LEU A 215 17.69 8.20 -10.70
C LEU A 215 18.26 7.63 -12.01
N PRO A 216 18.75 8.49 -12.93
CA PRO A 216 19.22 8.09 -14.26
C PRO A 216 20.60 7.40 -14.23
N THR A 217 20.75 6.42 -13.34
CA THR A 217 21.93 5.54 -13.32
C THR A 217 21.87 4.59 -14.51
N ARG A 218 23.02 4.18 -15.04
CA ARG A 218 23.07 3.26 -16.19
C ARG A 218 22.35 1.94 -15.93
N SER A 219 22.40 1.40 -14.71
CA SER A 219 21.60 0.22 -14.35
C SER A 219 20.09 0.47 -14.44
N HIS A 220 19.61 1.64 -14.01
CA HIS A 220 18.19 2.01 -14.14
C HIS A 220 17.82 2.23 -15.62
N LEU A 221 18.63 2.95 -16.38
CA LEU A 221 18.41 3.19 -17.81
C LEU A 221 18.36 1.88 -18.62
N LYS A 222 19.21 0.91 -18.29
CA LYS A 222 19.15 -0.44 -18.86
C LYS A 222 17.85 -1.15 -18.51
N LYS A 223 17.41 -1.08 -17.25
CA LYS A 223 16.16 -1.67 -16.78
C LYS A 223 14.93 -1.12 -17.52
N ILE A 224 14.89 0.18 -17.82
CA ILE A 224 13.80 0.80 -18.59
C ILE A 224 14.02 0.73 -20.11
N LYS A 225 15.02 -0.02 -20.59
CA LYS A 225 15.38 -0.18 -22.00
C LYS A 225 15.75 1.14 -22.72
N ALA A 226 16.16 2.16 -21.98
CA ALA A 226 16.66 3.43 -22.53
C ALA A 226 18.16 3.37 -22.89
N SER A 227 18.88 2.34 -22.44
CA SER A 227 20.29 2.08 -22.78
C SER A 227 20.59 0.58 -22.72
N LYS A 228 21.67 0.13 -23.36
CA LYS A 228 22.19 -1.24 -23.22
C LYS A 228 23.33 -1.35 -22.20
N VAL A 229 23.93 -0.21 -21.81
CA VAL A 229 25.11 -0.16 -20.95
C VAL A 229 24.68 -0.08 -19.48
N SER A 230 25.27 -0.90 -18.62
CA SER A 230 25.06 -0.84 -17.16
C SER A 230 26.30 -0.41 -16.37
N ARG A 231 27.51 -0.52 -16.91
CA ARG A 231 28.76 -0.20 -16.20
C ARG A 231 28.86 1.27 -15.80
N CYS A 232 29.42 1.56 -14.63
CA CYS A 232 29.63 2.90 -14.09
C CYS A 232 30.30 3.85 -15.08
N ARG A 233 29.81 5.10 -15.18
CA ARG A 233 30.40 6.16 -16.02
C ARG A 233 31.80 6.56 -15.58
N HIS A 234 32.12 6.38 -14.31
CA HIS A 234 33.38 6.84 -13.72
C HIS A 234 34.38 5.69 -13.55
N CYS A 235 34.11 4.72 -12.68
CA CYS A 235 35.07 3.65 -12.43
C CYS A 235 35.02 2.51 -13.44
N THR A 236 33.94 2.39 -14.21
CA THR A 236 33.69 1.34 -15.22
C THR A 236 33.67 -0.13 -14.74
N ALA A 237 34.13 -0.43 -13.54
CA ALA A 237 34.25 -1.78 -12.99
C ALA A 237 32.88 -2.42 -12.68
N ASP A 238 32.03 -1.71 -11.93
CA ASP A 238 30.75 -2.23 -11.47
C ASP A 238 29.56 -1.66 -12.24
N PRO A 239 28.38 -2.31 -12.18
CA PRO A 239 27.13 -1.69 -12.60
C PRO A 239 26.85 -0.39 -11.85
N GLU A 240 26.45 0.65 -12.59
CA GLU A 240 26.07 1.94 -12.05
C GLU A 240 24.71 1.87 -11.37
N THR A 241 24.69 1.34 -10.16
CA THR A 241 23.53 1.37 -9.28
C THR A 241 23.60 2.60 -8.38
N ARG A 242 22.45 2.99 -7.80
CA ARG A 242 22.43 4.06 -6.78
C ARG A 242 23.37 3.74 -5.62
N ALA A 243 23.36 2.50 -5.12
CA ALA A 243 24.23 2.06 -4.04
C ALA A 243 25.71 2.18 -4.44
N HIS A 244 26.07 1.75 -5.65
CA HIS A 244 27.44 1.92 -6.15
C HIS A 244 27.85 3.39 -6.20
N VAL A 245 27.07 4.25 -6.86
CA VAL A 245 27.42 5.67 -7.02
C VAL A 245 27.57 6.39 -5.68
N LEU A 246 26.72 6.07 -4.70
CA LEU A 246 26.74 6.74 -3.40
C LEU A 246 27.80 6.17 -2.44
N ASN A 247 28.03 4.86 -2.44
CA ASN A 247 28.76 4.21 -1.35
C ASN A 247 30.01 3.44 -1.78
N HIS A 248 30.14 3.04 -3.05
CA HIS A 248 31.19 2.10 -3.47
C HIS A 248 32.04 2.60 -4.64
N CYS A 249 31.59 3.64 -5.35
CA CYS A 249 32.36 4.18 -6.47
C CYS A 249 33.59 4.92 -5.92
N PRO A 250 34.82 4.52 -6.30
CA PRO A 250 36.04 5.18 -5.84
C PRO A 250 36.03 6.67 -6.16
N HIS A 251 35.52 7.05 -7.36
CA HIS A 251 35.38 8.45 -7.74
C HIS A 251 34.55 9.23 -6.72
N SER A 252 33.39 8.74 -6.28
CA SER A 252 32.55 9.42 -5.28
C SER A 252 33.17 9.41 -3.88
N LEU A 253 33.76 8.28 -3.48
CA LEU A 253 34.37 8.11 -2.17
C LEU A 253 35.55 9.06 -1.98
N ASP A 254 36.49 9.05 -2.93
CA ASP A 254 37.75 9.76 -2.81
C ASP A 254 37.59 11.26 -3.07
N SER A 255 36.85 11.64 -4.11
CA SER A 255 36.76 13.05 -4.51
C SER A 255 35.70 13.86 -3.75
N LYS A 256 34.70 13.23 -3.13
CA LYS A 256 33.56 13.98 -2.54
C LYS A 256 33.26 13.61 -1.11
N ILE A 257 33.31 12.33 -0.75
CA ILE A 257 32.91 11.90 0.59
C ILE A 257 34.05 12.12 1.57
N LYS A 258 35.25 11.62 1.25
CA LYS A 258 36.45 11.82 2.07
C LYS A 258 36.77 13.31 2.23
N GLU A 259 36.75 14.08 1.15
CA GLU A 259 37.04 15.53 1.23
C GLU A 259 36.08 16.28 2.15
N ARG A 260 34.76 16.04 2.04
CA ARG A 260 33.77 16.66 2.93
C ARG A 260 33.95 16.22 4.39
N HIS A 261 34.28 14.95 4.60
CA HIS A 261 34.56 14.44 5.94
C HIS A 261 35.80 15.11 6.54
N ASN A 262 36.89 15.17 5.78
CA ASN A 262 38.13 15.84 6.19
C ASN A 262 37.88 17.32 6.53
N LYS A 263 37.11 18.03 5.71
CA LYS A 263 36.74 19.42 5.98
C LYS A 263 35.93 19.60 7.26
N ALA A 264 35.06 18.64 7.60
CA ALA A 264 34.34 18.65 8.87
C ALA A 264 35.29 18.39 10.06
N LEU A 265 36.19 17.42 9.92
CA LEU A 265 37.24 17.14 10.92
C LEU A 265 38.13 18.37 11.15
N GLU A 266 38.59 19.02 10.09
CA GLU A 266 39.42 20.24 10.18
C GLU A 266 38.72 21.37 10.94
N ARG A 267 37.40 21.55 10.73
CA ARG A 267 36.61 22.53 11.47
C ARG A 267 36.56 22.21 12.97
N ILE A 268 36.36 20.94 13.32
CA ILE A 268 36.36 20.47 14.71
C ILE A 268 37.75 20.66 15.32
N THR A 269 38.81 20.22 14.64
CA THR A 269 40.20 20.37 15.09
C THR A 269 40.57 21.83 15.28
N THR A 270 40.12 22.73 14.40
CA THR A 270 40.38 24.17 14.52
C THR A 270 39.67 24.76 15.73
N ALA A 271 38.40 24.38 15.98
CA ALA A 271 37.65 24.83 17.14
C ALA A 271 38.30 24.36 18.46
N ILE A 272 38.72 23.09 18.52
CA ILE A 272 39.46 22.55 19.66
C ILE A 272 40.77 23.31 19.86
N LYS A 273 41.59 23.50 18.82
CA LYS A 273 42.85 24.24 18.97
C LYS A 273 42.63 25.65 19.50
N ARG A 274 41.61 26.37 19.01
CA ARG A 274 41.27 27.71 19.51
C ARG A 274 40.88 27.71 20.98
N SER A 275 40.03 26.77 21.42
CA SER A 275 39.60 26.71 22.83
C SER A 275 40.73 26.31 23.80
N TRP A 276 41.80 25.68 23.30
CA TRP A 276 43.00 25.36 24.08
C TRP A 276 44.08 26.44 24.00
N SER A 277 43.93 27.43 23.11
CA SER A 277 44.89 28.52 22.90
C SER A 277 44.46 29.85 23.53
N GLU A 278 43.30 29.92 24.17
CA GLU A 278 42.92 31.05 25.04
C GLU A 278 43.43 30.73 26.47
N PRO A 279 44.49 31.38 26.95
CA PRO A 279 44.81 31.35 28.38
C PRO A 279 43.74 32.18 29.10
N GLY A 280 43.18 31.61 30.17
CA GLY A 280 42.36 32.37 31.14
C GLY A 280 43.16 33.48 31.82
#